data_AF-A0A4Y2KJI3-F1
#
_entry.id   AF-A0A4Y2KJI3-F1
#
_cell.length_a   1.000
_cell.length_b   1.000
_cell.length_c   1.000
_cell.angle_alpha   90.00
_cell.angle_beta   90.00
_cell.angle_gamma   90.00
#
_symmetry.space_group_name_H-M   'P 1'
#
loop_
_entity.id
_entity.type
_entity.pdbx_description
1 polymer ?
#
loop_
_entity_poly.entity_id
_entity_poly.type
_entity_poly.pdbx_seq_one_letter_code
_entity_poly.pdbx_strand_id
1 'polypeptide(L)'
;MCRAGCNREETPDHISQGCPRTHQRRIAPHNAVSNYIKRGLENRGYTVFDEPIYKTSVGNRKPDFVALKNKTAFVTDSQIVGESVDLKRANQRKISYCKDNDEMIDQIRRLHKVDEVSVLAATLNLRGCWSSRSVDDLITKTRMLTQNDLTVISTRVLIGTYSAFTLFNKSTWRSGVGA
;
A
#
# COMPACT_ATOMS: atom_id res chain seq x y z
N MET A 1 -17.12 -13.71 -19.27
CA MET A 1 -16.36 -12.51 -19.66
C MET A 1 -16.90 -11.32 -18.88
N CYS A 2 -16.06 -10.39 -18.43
CA CYS A 2 -16.47 -9.23 -17.65
C CYS A 2 -17.33 -8.24 -18.44
N ARG A 3 -18.41 -7.73 -17.84
CA ARG A 3 -19.32 -6.77 -18.48
C ARG A 3 -18.69 -5.39 -18.76
N ALA A 4 -17.47 -5.14 -18.27
CA ALA A 4 -16.65 -4.01 -18.69
C ALA A 4 -15.93 -4.24 -20.04
N GLY A 5 -16.17 -5.37 -20.71
CA GLY A 5 -15.58 -5.67 -22.02
C GLY A 5 -14.11 -6.08 -21.98
N CYS A 6 -13.54 -6.31 -20.78
CA CYS A 6 -12.19 -6.86 -20.66
C CYS A 6 -12.22 -8.40 -20.67
N ASN A 7 -11.19 -9.02 -21.23
CA ASN A 7 -11.05 -10.47 -21.38
C ASN A 7 -10.63 -11.18 -20.06
N ARG A 8 -11.33 -10.89 -18.97
CA ARG A 8 -11.18 -11.55 -17.66
C ARG A 8 -12.53 -12.00 -17.14
N GLU A 9 -12.53 -12.98 -16.24
CA GLU A 9 -13.72 -13.40 -15.51
C GLU A 9 -14.20 -12.30 -14.58
N GLU A 10 -15.53 -12.11 -14.50
CA GLU A 10 -16.13 -11.13 -13.59
C GLU A 10 -16.17 -11.69 -12.18
N THR A 11 -15.17 -11.35 -11.38
CA THR A 11 -15.12 -11.71 -9.97
C THR A 11 -14.97 -10.45 -9.11
N PRO A 12 -15.35 -10.48 -7.81
CA PRO A 12 -15.09 -9.36 -6.91
C PRO A 12 -13.62 -8.95 -6.87
N ASP A 13 -12.72 -9.93 -6.99
CA ASP A 13 -11.29 -9.73 -7.08
C ASP A 13 -10.90 -8.98 -8.36
N HIS A 14 -11.39 -9.43 -9.51
CA HIS A 14 -11.19 -8.73 -10.78
C HIS A 14 -11.73 -7.29 -10.70
N ILE A 15 -12.94 -7.09 -10.19
CA ILE A 15 -13.59 -5.78 -10.07
C ILE A 15 -12.75 -4.84 -9.21
N SER A 16 -12.19 -5.33 -8.11
CA SER A 16 -11.51 -4.51 -7.11
C SER A 16 -10.01 -4.36 -7.34
N GLN A 17 -9.39 -5.21 -8.17
CA GLN A 17 -7.94 -5.24 -8.40
C GLN A 17 -7.55 -5.00 -9.86
N GLY A 18 -8.38 -5.39 -10.84
CA GLY A 18 -7.95 -5.51 -12.25
C GLY A 18 -8.87 -4.92 -13.32
N CYS A 19 -10.13 -4.61 -13.02
CA CYS A 19 -11.10 -4.10 -13.99
C CYS A 19 -10.85 -2.64 -14.42
N PRO A 20 -10.61 -2.32 -15.70
CA PRO A 20 -10.36 -0.95 -16.16
C PRO A 20 -11.44 0.05 -15.76
N ARG A 21 -12.71 -0.39 -15.74
CA ARG A 21 -13.88 0.41 -15.31
C ARG A 21 -13.74 0.99 -13.91
N THR A 22 -13.03 0.32 -13.01
CA THR A 22 -12.89 0.74 -11.61
C THR A 22 -11.54 1.38 -11.30
N HIS A 23 -10.66 1.57 -12.29
CA HIS A 23 -9.25 1.93 -12.10
C HIS A 23 -8.99 2.94 -10.97
N GLN A 24 -9.61 4.13 -11.03
CA GLN A 24 -9.45 5.17 -10.01
C GLN A 24 -9.91 4.74 -8.62
N ARG A 25 -11.03 4.00 -8.53
CA ARG A 25 -11.57 3.52 -7.25
C ARG A 25 -10.74 2.40 -6.63
N ARG A 26 -9.96 1.65 -7.43
CA ARG A 26 -9.04 0.63 -6.91
C ARG A 26 -7.80 1.22 -6.25
N ILE A 27 -7.35 2.39 -6.72
CA ILE A 27 -6.18 3.10 -6.18
C ILE A 27 -6.56 3.86 -4.89
N ALA A 28 -7.81 4.31 -4.79
CA ALA A 28 -8.27 5.09 -3.64
C ALA A 28 -8.04 4.43 -2.25
N PRO A 29 -8.32 3.12 -2.04
CA PRO A 29 -8.00 2.43 -0.79
C PRO A 29 -6.52 2.55 -0.41
N HIS A 30 -5.62 2.28 -1.36
CA HIS A 30 -4.17 2.38 -1.18
C HIS A 30 -3.76 3.77 -0.69
N ASN A 31 -4.20 4.81 -1.40
CA ASN A 31 -3.88 6.19 -1.04
C ASN A 31 -4.50 6.57 0.31
N ALA A 32 -5.71 6.09 0.61
CA ALA A 32 -6.37 6.35 1.89
C ALA A 32 -5.64 5.72 3.08
N VAL A 33 -5.05 4.53 2.91
CA VAL A 33 -4.20 3.87 3.91
C VAL A 33 -2.90 4.65 4.08
N SER A 34 -2.15 4.86 2.99
CA SER A 34 -0.86 5.56 3.03
C SER A 34 -1.00 6.96 3.64
N ASN A 35 -1.98 7.75 3.20
CA ASN A 35 -2.22 9.10 3.71
C ASN A 35 -2.64 9.11 5.19
N TYR A 36 -3.41 8.12 5.66
CA TYR A 36 -3.76 8.03 7.07
C TYR A 36 -2.52 7.78 7.93
N ILE A 37 -1.68 6.83 7.52
CA ILE A 37 -0.47 6.48 8.25
C ILE A 37 0.48 7.68 8.28
N LYS A 38 0.77 8.30 7.13
CA LYS A 38 1.63 9.50 7.05
C LYS A 38 1.21 10.59 8.02
N ARG A 39 -0.06 11.00 7.97
CA ARG A 39 -0.61 12.04 8.87
C ARG A 39 -0.55 11.63 10.34
N GLY A 40 -0.84 10.36 10.65
CA GLY A 40 -0.73 9.82 12.00
C GLY A 40 0.70 9.89 12.54
N LEU A 41 1.69 9.59 11.70
CA LEU A 41 3.11 9.66 12.04
C LEU A 41 3.58 11.10 12.23
N GLU A 42 3.20 12.02 11.35
CA GLU A 42 3.50 13.45 11.51
C GLU A 42 2.97 13.99 12.85
N ASN A 43 1.73 13.65 13.20
CA ASN A 43 1.13 14.01 14.50
C ASN A 43 1.86 13.39 15.70
N ARG A 44 2.58 12.27 15.51
CA ARG A 44 3.42 11.61 16.51
C ARG A 44 4.88 12.10 16.47
N GLY A 45 5.14 13.17 15.73
CA GLY A 45 6.44 13.82 15.63
C GLY A 45 7.46 13.02 14.83
N TYR A 46 7.02 12.26 13.82
CA TYR A 46 7.90 11.75 12.77
C TYR A 46 8.07 12.83 11.71
N THR A 47 9.24 12.87 11.06
CA THR A 47 9.39 13.61 9.80
C THR A 47 9.07 12.67 8.66
N VAL A 48 8.07 12.98 7.83
CA VAL A 48 7.60 12.09 6.77
C VAL A 48 7.94 12.67 5.40
N PHE A 49 8.57 11.85 4.57
CA PHE A 49 8.82 12.13 3.16
C PHE A 49 7.82 11.33 2.33
N ASP A 50 6.94 12.04 1.64
CA ASP A 50 5.92 11.43 0.78
C ASP A 50 6.53 11.07 -0.58
N GLU A 51 6.36 9.81 -0.99
CA GLU A 51 6.74 9.34 -2.31
C GLU A 51 8.19 9.70 -2.76
N PRO A 52 9.22 9.60 -1.89
CA PRO A 52 10.58 10.02 -2.23
C PRO A 52 11.17 9.15 -3.33
N ILE A 53 12.04 9.73 -4.16
CA ILE A 53 12.69 9.02 -5.28
C ILE A 53 14.15 8.76 -4.95
N TYR A 54 14.54 7.49 -4.95
CA TYR A 54 15.92 7.03 -4.79
C TYR A 54 16.41 6.44 -6.11
N LYS A 55 17.59 6.88 -6.57
CA LYS A 55 18.13 6.50 -7.88
C LYS A 55 19.02 5.27 -7.71
N THR A 56 18.67 4.17 -8.35
CA THR A 56 19.47 2.93 -8.29
C THR A 56 19.90 2.50 -9.69
N SER A 57 20.92 1.65 -9.78
CA SER A 57 21.44 1.08 -11.04
C SER A 57 20.37 0.35 -11.85
N VAL A 58 19.38 -0.23 -11.17
CA VAL A 58 18.24 -0.95 -11.75
C VAL A 58 17.00 -0.07 -11.95
N GLY A 59 17.14 1.25 -11.78
CA GLY A 59 16.07 2.24 -11.98
C GLY A 59 15.67 3.01 -10.72
N ASN A 60 14.68 3.89 -10.85
CA ASN A 60 14.18 4.68 -9.72
C ASN A 60 13.35 3.81 -8.77
N ARG A 61 13.63 3.91 -7.48
CA ARG A 61 12.83 3.33 -6.40
C ARG A 61 12.05 4.42 -5.71
N LYS A 62 10.74 4.19 -5.58
CA LYS A 62 9.78 5.16 -5.05
C LYS A 62 8.86 4.45 -4.05
N PRO A 63 9.28 4.31 -2.78
CA PRO A 63 8.39 3.81 -1.73
C PRO A 63 7.25 4.81 -1.51
N ASP A 64 6.11 4.36 -0.96
CA ASP A 64 4.99 5.25 -0.65
C ASP A 64 5.40 6.38 0.29
N PHE A 65 6.20 6.08 1.30
CA PHE A 65 6.83 7.10 2.15
C PHE A 65 8.04 6.56 2.92
N VAL A 66 8.85 7.50 3.39
CA VAL A 66 9.90 7.26 4.38
C VAL A 66 9.64 8.14 5.59
N ALA A 67 9.50 7.54 6.77
CA ALA A 67 9.30 8.27 8.02
C ALA A 67 10.56 8.21 8.88
N LEU A 68 10.98 9.34 9.44
CA LEU A 68 12.14 9.45 10.31
C LEU A 68 11.70 9.68 11.75
N LYS A 69 12.32 8.95 12.67
CA LYS A 69 12.25 9.21 14.11
C LYS A 69 13.62 8.94 14.72
N ASN A 70 14.16 9.91 15.44
CA ASN A 70 15.50 9.82 16.02
C ASN A 70 16.55 9.51 14.93
N LYS A 71 17.28 8.40 15.06
CA LYS A 71 18.31 7.92 14.12
C LYS A 71 17.86 6.72 13.28
N THR A 72 16.55 6.54 13.12
CA THR A 72 15.97 5.43 12.36
C THR A 72 15.06 5.96 11.26
N ALA A 73 15.22 5.43 10.05
CA ALA A 73 14.29 5.61 8.94
C ALA A 73 13.41 4.37 8.77
N PHE A 74 12.11 4.60 8.57
CA PHE A 74 11.11 3.57 8.31
C PHE A 74 10.61 3.72 6.88
N VAL A 75 11.04 2.83 6.00
CA VAL A 75 10.57 2.76 4.61
C VAL A 75 9.32 1.91 4.58
N THR A 76 8.19 2.46 4.14
CA THR A 76 6.92 1.76 4.20
C THR A 76 6.19 1.82 2.87
N ASP A 77 5.74 0.67 2.41
CA ASP A 77 4.82 0.53 1.28
C ASP A 77 3.50 -0.07 1.72
N SER A 78 2.40 0.50 1.25
CA SER A 78 1.05 0.00 1.44
C SER A 78 0.68 -0.95 0.30
N GLN A 79 -0.18 -1.92 0.60
CA GLN A 79 -0.80 -2.72 -0.45
C GLN A 79 -2.12 -3.31 0.02
N ILE A 80 -3.09 -3.31 -0.89
CA ILE A 80 -4.39 -3.94 -0.70
C ILE A 80 -4.46 -5.07 -1.73
N VAL A 81 -4.41 -6.31 -1.24
CA VAL A 81 -4.40 -7.50 -2.09
C VAL A 81 -5.79 -8.12 -2.23
N GLY A 82 -5.93 -8.90 -3.29
CA GLY A 82 -7.11 -9.73 -3.53
C GLY A 82 -7.44 -10.69 -2.41
N GLU A 83 -8.68 -11.20 -2.41
CA GLU A 83 -9.17 -12.10 -1.35
C GLU A 83 -8.43 -13.45 -1.33
N SER A 84 -8.08 -13.98 -2.50
CA SER A 84 -7.40 -15.26 -2.66
C SER A 84 -5.89 -15.19 -2.39
N VAL A 85 -5.35 -14.01 -2.08
CA VAL A 85 -3.92 -13.80 -1.89
C VAL A 85 -3.51 -14.06 -0.44
N ASP A 86 -2.50 -14.89 -0.25
CA ASP A 86 -1.87 -15.08 1.06
C ASP A 86 -1.21 -13.78 1.55
N LEU A 87 -1.77 -13.21 2.64
CA LEU A 87 -1.33 -11.94 3.22
C LEU A 87 0.10 -11.97 3.76
N LYS A 88 0.57 -13.12 4.27
CA LYS A 88 1.93 -13.26 4.80
C LYS A 88 2.94 -13.24 3.65
N ARG A 89 2.68 -14.01 2.61
CA ARG A 89 3.52 -14.07 1.40
C ARG A 89 3.52 -12.74 0.66
N ALA A 90 2.36 -12.09 0.53
CA ALA A 90 2.27 -10.77 -0.09
C ALA A 90 3.06 -9.71 0.69
N ASN A 91 2.93 -9.67 2.02
CA ASN A 91 3.70 -8.78 2.88
C ASN A 91 5.21 -9.04 2.74
N GLN A 92 5.64 -10.30 2.82
CA GLN A 92 7.05 -10.65 2.70
C GLN A 92 7.64 -10.25 1.35
N ARG A 93 6.93 -10.47 0.24
CA ARG A 93 7.36 -10.02 -1.09
C ARG A 93 7.55 -8.52 -1.17
N LYS A 94 6.62 -7.74 -0.60
CA LYS A 94 6.72 -6.28 -0.59
C LYS A 94 7.93 -5.80 0.22
N ILE A 95 8.16 -6.39 1.39
CA ILE A 95 9.33 -6.08 2.21
C ILE A 95 10.62 -6.44 1.46
N SER A 96 10.74 -7.66 0.92
CA SER A 96 11.92 -8.10 0.17
C SER A 96 12.22 -7.19 -1.03
N TYR A 97 11.20 -6.80 -1.81
CA TYR A 97 11.38 -5.90 -2.95
C TYR A 97 12.11 -4.59 -2.60
N CYS A 98 11.84 -4.06 -1.41
CA CYS A 98 12.43 -2.83 -0.91
C CYS A 98 13.75 -3.10 -0.16
N LYS A 99 13.78 -4.15 0.68
CA LYS A 99 14.94 -4.52 1.51
C LYS A 99 16.13 -5.02 0.69
N ASP A 100 15.90 -5.72 -0.41
CA ASP A 100 16.96 -6.33 -1.22
C ASP A 100 17.65 -5.29 -2.16
N ASN A 101 17.38 -3.99 -1.97
CA ASN A 101 18.00 -2.90 -2.73
C ASN A 101 18.97 -2.10 -1.85
N ASP A 102 20.21 -2.59 -1.72
CA ASP A 102 21.23 -1.97 -0.88
C ASP A 102 21.55 -0.52 -1.28
N GLU A 103 21.53 -0.20 -2.59
CA GLU A 103 21.78 1.16 -3.08
C GLU A 103 20.77 2.17 -2.53
N MET A 104 19.48 1.81 -2.52
CA MET A 104 18.43 2.65 -1.95
C MET A 104 18.59 2.79 -0.45
N ILE A 105 18.87 1.69 0.27
CA ILE A 105 19.06 1.72 1.72
C ILE A 105 20.25 2.62 2.09
N ASP A 106 21.36 2.52 1.37
CA ASP A 106 22.53 3.36 1.60
C ASP A 106 22.28 4.83 1.23
N GLN A 107 21.51 5.10 0.18
CA GLN A 107 21.07 6.46 -0.12
C GLN A 107 20.21 7.04 1.01
N ILE A 108 19.27 6.27 1.56
CA ILE A 108 18.44 6.70 2.69
C ILE A 108 19.32 7.03 3.90
N ARG A 109 20.26 6.16 4.27
CA ARG A 109 21.20 6.41 5.37
C ARG A 109 21.98 7.71 5.19
N ARG A 110 22.56 7.93 4.02
CA ARG A 110 23.38 9.11 3.73
C ARG A 110 22.56 10.40 3.66
N LEU A 111 21.44 10.38 2.94
CA LEU A 111 20.59 11.56 2.72
C LEU A 111 19.93 12.03 4.02
N HIS A 112 19.42 11.08 4.81
CA HIS A 112 18.67 11.38 6.02
C HIS A 112 19.51 11.34 7.30
N LYS A 113 20.80 10.99 7.21
CA LYS A 113 21.77 10.91 8.32
C LYS A 113 21.27 10.04 9.48
N VAL A 114 20.74 8.87 9.13
CA VAL A 114 20.22 7.85 10.04
C VAL A 114 21.19 6.66 10.15
N ASP A 115 21.17 5.99 11.30
CA ASP A 115 22.03 4.84 11.59
C ASP A 115 21.33 3.55 11.16
N GLU A 116 20.01 3.49 11.35
CA GLU A 116 19.18 2.33 11.02
C GLU A 116 18.14 2.65 9.94
N VAL A 117 17.90 1.67 9.05
CA VAL A 117 16.80 1.71 8.09
C VAL A 117 15.99 0.42 8.24
N SER A 118 14.73 0.56 8.64
CA SER A 118 13.78 -0.54 8.75
C SER A 118 12.80 -0.50 7.57
N VAL A 119 12.63 -1.62 6.89
CA VAL A 119 11.67 -1.78 5.78
C VAL A 119 10.42 -2.48 6.30
N LEU A 120 9.28 -1.83 6.14
CA LEU A 120 7.97 -2.27 6.61
C LEU A 120 6.98 -2.34 5.44
N ALA A 121 5.87 -3.04 5.63
CA ALA A 121 4.77 -2.99 4.69
C ALA A 121 3.41 -2.99 5.41
N ALA A 122 2.50 -2.14 4.96
CA ALA A 122 1.10 -2.09 5.39
C ALA A 122 0.24 -2.92 4.43
N THR A 123 0.13 -4.22 4.71
CA THR A 123 -0.56 -5.18 3.84
C THR A 123 -1.93 -5.53 4.41
N LEU A 124 -2.98 -5.27 3.63
CA LEU A 124 -4.35 -5.67 3.92
C LEU A 124 -4.96 -6.41 2.72
N ASN A 125 -6.04 -7.16 2.94
CA ASN A 125 -6.89 -7.62 1.84
C ASN A 125 -8.10 -6.70 1.64
N LEU A 126 -8.88 -6.97 0.59
CA LEU A 126 -10.12 -6.25 0.26
C LEU A 126 -11.18 -6.23 1.37
N ARG A 127 -11.11 -7.17 2.33
CA ARG A 127 -12.00 -7.27 3.49
C ARG A 127 -11.47 -6.52 4.72
N GLY A 128 -10.37 -5.77 4.57
CA GLY A 128 -9.75 -5.02 5.66
C GLY A 128 -8.99 -5.90 6.65
N CYS A 129 -8.73 -7.18 6.34
CA CYS A 129 -7.91 -8.03 7.18
C CYS A 129 -6.43 -7.69 6.98
N TRP A 130 -5.72 -7.48 8.09
CA TRP A 130 -4.29 -7.19 8.08
C TRP A 130 -3.44 -8.45 8.00
N SER A 131 -2.29 -8.35 7.36
CA SER A 131 -1.22 -9.33 7.55
C SER A 131 -0.74 -9.28 9.00
N SER A 132 -0.60 -10.44 9.65
CA SER A 132 -0.11 -10.52 11.03
C SER A 132 1.27 -9.88 11.21
N ARG A 133 2.13 -10.01 10.18
CA ARG A 133 3.44 -9.37 10.15
C ARG A 133 3.34 -7.84 10.08
N SER A 134 2.41 -7.29 9.29
CA SER A 134 2.18 -5.84 9.28
C SER A 134 1.77 -5.33 10.65
N VAL A 135 0.89 -6.05 11.35
CA VAL A 135 0.46 -5.67 12.71
C VAL A 135 1.64 -5.69 13.68
N ASP A 136 2.40 -6.78 13.70
CA ASP A 136 3.57 -6.93 14.57
C ASP A 136 4.63 -5.85 14.32
N ASP A 137 4.96 -5.63 13.04
CA ASP A 137 5.97 -4.65 12.64
C ASP A 137 5.51 -3.20 12.94
N LEU A 138 4.28 -2.82 12.60
CA LEU A 138 3.78 -1.44 12.73
C LEU A 138 3.31 -1.08 14.15
N ILE A 139 2.91 -2.04 14.98
CA ILE A 139 2.42 -1.81 16.34
C ILE A 139 3.41 -2.29 17.37
N THR A 140 3.70 -3.59 17.41
CA THR A 140 4.44 -4.20 18.50
C THR A 140 5.90 -3.74 18.50
N LYS A 141 6.56 -3.80 17.35
CA LYS A 141 7.99 -3.48 17.23
C LYS A 141 8.27 -1.99 17.16
N THR A 142 7.53 -1.27 16.33
CA THR A 142 7.84 0.14 16.03
C THR A 142 6.92 1.14 16.71
N ARG A 143 5.74 0.70 17.20
CA ARG A 143 4.70 1.56 17.79
C ARG A 143 4.30 2.74 16.89
N MET A 144 4.45 2.56 15.57
CA MET A 144 4.06 3.53 14.56
C MET A 144 2.54 3.69 14.48
N LEU A 145 1.80 2.61 14.73
CA LEU A 145 0.34 2.56 14.79
C LEU A 145 -0.16 2.00 16.13
N THR A 146 -1.43 2.28 16.42
CA THR A 146 -2.19 1.74 17.55
C THR A 146 -3.23 0.73 17.06
N GLN A 147 -3.84 -0.03 17.98
CA GLN A 147 -4.95 -0.92 17.63
C GLN A 147 -6.14 -0.18 17.03
N ASN A 148 -6.43 1.04 17.52
CA ASN A 148 -7.49 1.88 16.97
C ASN A 148 -7.20 2.29 15.51
N ASP A 149 -5.93 2.54 15.18
CA ASP A 149 -5.53 2.86 13.81
C ASP A 149 -5.83 1.70 12.86
N LEU A 150 -5.63 0.44 13.28
CA LEU A 150 -5.96 -0.72 12.44
C LEU A 150 -7.43 -0.73 12.08
N THR A 151 -8.32 -0.50 13.05
CA THR A 151 -9.77 -0.46 12.82
C THR A 151 -10.13 0.62 11.82
N VAL A 152 -9.62 1.84 12.01
CA VAL A 152 -9.90 2.97 11.11
C VAL A 152 -9.41 2.68 9.68
N ILE A 153 -8.20 2.15 9.53
CA ILE A 153 -7.64 1.81 8.23
C ILE A 153 -8.43 0.67 7.56
N SER A 154 -8.78 -0.39 8.31
CA SER A 154 -9.62 -1.48 7.81
C SER A 154 -10.96 -0.98 7.31
N THR A 155 -11.62 -0.07 8.05
CA THR A 155 -12.87 0.57 7.60
C THR A 155 -12.68 1.35 6.31
N ARG A 156 -11.58 2.10 6.16
CA ARG A 156 -11.29 2.84 4.91
C ARG A 156 -11.11 1.91 3.72
N VAL A 157 -10.44 0.78 3.91
CA VAL A 157 -10.30 -0.25 2.86
C VAL A 157 -11.68 -0.81 2.48
N LEU A 158 -12.50 -1.18 3.47
CA LEU A 158 -13.86 -1.69 3.22
C LEU A 158 -14.74 -0.69 2.45
N ILE A 159 -14.74 0.58 2.85
CA ILE A 159 -15.47 1.65 2.15
C ILE A 159 -14.98 1.79 0.71
N GLY A 160 -13.66 1.75 0.50
CA GLY A 160 -13.05 1.84 -0.82
C GLY A 160 -13.41 0.64 -1.72
N THR A 161 -13.33 -0.58 -1.21
CA THR A 161 -13.76 -1.80 -1.89
C THR A 161 -15.24 -1.72 -2.27
N TYR A 162 -16.10 -1.34 -1.32
CA TYR A 162 -17.54 -1.17 -1.57
C TYR A 162 -17.82 -0.09 -2.64
N SER A 163 -17.07 1.03 -2.61
CA SER A 163 -17.18 2.08 -3.61
C SER A 163 -16.79 1.60 -5.00
N ALA A 164 -15.71 0.82 -5.14
CA ALA A 164 -15.29 0.22 -6.41
C ALA A 164 -16.35 -0.75 -6.94
N PHE A 165 -16.88 -1.62 -6.08
CA PHE A 165 -17.94 -2.56 -6.44
C PHE A 165 -19.23 -1.83 -6.87
N THR A 166 -19.62 -0.80 -6.14
CA THR A 166 -20.80 0.02 -6.46
C THR A 166 -20.62 0.74 -7.79
N LEU A 167 -19.46 1.34 -8.03
CA LEU A 167 -19.15 1.99 -9.31
C LEU A 167 -19.26 0.98 -10.46
N PHE A 168 -18.68 -0.21 -10.30
CA PHE A 168 -18.72 -1.24 -11.34
C PHE A 168 -20.15 -1.65 -11.72
N ASN A 169 -21.05 -1.73 -10.74
CA ASN A 169 -22.46 -2.06 -10.93
C ASN A 169 -23.30 -0.92 -11.50
N LYS A 170 -22.98 0.34 -11.18
CA LYS A 170 -23.79 1.51 -11.57
C LYS A 170 -23.29 2.24 -12.80
N SER A 171 -22.04 2.01 -13.22
CA SER A 171 -21.46 2.67 -14.40
C SER A 171 -21.62 1.84 -15.67
N THR A 172 -21.86 2.54 -16.77
CA THR A 172 -21.70 2.01 -18.11
C THR A 172 -20.25 2.21 -18.54
N TRP A 173 -19.68 1.21 -19.21
CA TRP A 173 -18.34 1.30 -19.79
C TRP A 173 -18.44 0.76 -21.21
N ARG A 174 -18.07 1.59 -22.17
CA ARG A 174 -17.83 1.15 -23.55
C ARG A 174 -16.33 0.95 -23.68
N SER A 175 -15.91 -0.28 -24.01
CA SER A 175 -14.61 -0.48 -24.64
C SER A 175 -14.58 0.43 -25.87
N GLY A 176 -13.57 1.29 -26.00
CA GLY A 176 -13.34 1.99 -27.25
C GLY A 176 -13.26 0.95 -28.36
N VAL A 177 -13.95 1.19 -29.47
CA VAL A 177 -13.74 0.41 -30.69
C VAL A 177 -12.29 0.65 -31.11
N GLY A 178 -11.45 -0.39 -31.01
CA GLY A 178 -10.12 -0.43 -31.61
C GLY A 178 -8.94 -0.23 -30.67
N ALA A 179 -8.15 -1.30 -30.50
CA ALA A 179 -6.81 -1.39 -31.09
C ALA A 179 -6.58 -2.85 -31.50
#